data_AF-W3AKT7-F1
#
_entry.id   AF-W3AKT7-F1
#
_cell.length_a   1.000
_cell.length_b   1.000
_cell.length_c   1.000
_cell.angle_alpha   90.00
_cell.angle_beta   90.00
_cell.angle_gamma   90.00
#
_symmetry.space_group_name_H-M   'P 1'
#
loop_
_entity.id
_entity.type
_entity.pdbx_description
1 polymer ?
#
loop_
_entity_poly.entity_id
_entity_poly.type
_entity_poly.pdbx_seq_one_letter_code
_entity_poly.pdbx_strand_id
1 'polypeptide(L)'
;MIVQKYCTFFVKGSGDMEKRIFPEMKKHLGFGMMRLPMNGDNVDTEQVKRMVDLFLENGFNYFDTAHGYINGLSELAVKECLAKRHKREEYLLTDKLTGQYFKTEADIRPFFCKPA
;
A
#
# COMPACT_ATOMS: atom_id res chain seq x y z
N MET A 1 12.27 11.97 -9.20
CA MET A 1 13.23 10.98 -8.67
C MET A 1 13.45 11.12 -7.15
N ILE A 2 12.39 11.34 -6.35
CA ILE A 2 12.51 11.63 -4.90
C ILE A 2 11.91 10.52 -4.01
N VAL A 3 11.15 9.57 -4.56
CA VAL A 3 10.40 8.60 -3.73
C VAL A 3 11.17 7.31 -3.43
N GLN A 4 12.37 7.12 -4.00
CA GLN A 4 13.11 5.85 -3.89
C GLN A 4 14.01 5.74 -2.64
N LYS A 5 14.06 6.77 -1.78
CA LYS A 5 14.96 6.81 -0.62
C LYS A 5 14.41 6.20 0.67
N TYR A 6 13.16 5.72 0.67
CA TYR A 6 12.55 5.07 1.82
C TYR A 6 12.27 3.58 1.55
N CYS A 7 13.24 2.89 0.96
CA CYS A 7 13.19 1.43 0.83
C CYS A 7 13.98 0.81 1.99
N THR A 8 13.27 0.16 2.91
CA THR A 8 13.78 -0.79 3.93
C THR A 8 14.54 -0.19 5.12
N PHE A 9 13.81 0.10 6.20
CA PHE A 9 14.37 0.07 7.56
C PHE A 9 13.68 -1.05 8.34
N PHE A 10 14.36 -2.20 8.45
CA PHE A 10 14.10 -3.14 9.53
C PHE A 10 14.77 -2.56 10.77
N VAL A 11 14.03 -1.84 11.61
CA VAL A 11 14.57 -1.32 12.87
C VAL A 11 14.74 -2.49 13.82
N LYS A 12 15.98 -2.94 14.01
CA LYS A 12 16.35 -3.79 15.14
C LYS A 12 16.00 -3.04 16.42
N GLY A 13 15.10 -3.61 17.22
CA GLY A 13 14.67 -3.04 18.48
C GLY A 13 15.81 -2.97 19.49
N SER A 14 16.12 -1.75 19.94
CA SER A 14 16.67 -1.46 21.25
C SER A 14 16.46 0.03 21.53
N GLY A 15 15.56 0.36 22.46
CA GLY A 15 15.66 1.62 23.21
C GLY A 15 14.46 2.57 23.16
N ASP A 16 13.94 2.94 21.99
CA ASP A 16 12.95 4.04 21.90
C ASP A 16 11.70 3.62 21.09
N MET A 17 10.60 3.34 21.79
CA MET A 17 9.28 2.99 21.22
C MET A 17 8.60 4.18 20.50
N GLU A 18 9.24 5.33 20.43
CA GLU A 18 8.56 6.62 20.22
C GLU A 18 8.84 7.30 18.87
N LYS A 19 9.79 6.81 18.06
CA LYS A 19 10.03 7.34 16.70
C LYS A 19 9.40 6.48 15.63
N ARG A 20 8.07 6.59 15.47
CA ARG A 20 7.36 6.01 14.32
C ARG A 20 7.52 6.92 13.11
N ILE A 21 7.81 6.34 11.94
CA ILE A 21 7.92 7.08 10.66
C ILE A 21 6.60 7.81 10.34
N PHE A 22 5.49 7.15 10.64
CA PHE A 22 4.14 7.72 10.62
C PHE A 22 3.53 7.58 12.02
N PRO A 23 3.16 8.68 12.69
CA PRO A 23 2.56 8.63 14.02
C PRO A 23 1.30 7.75 14.11
N GLU A 24 0.52 7.70 13.03
CA GLU A 24 -0.75 6.97 12.90
C GLU A 24 -0.56 5.47 12.66
N MET A 25 0.66 5.04 12.34
CA MET A 25 0.97 3.63 12.15
C MET A 25 0.98 2.94 13.51
N LYS A 26 0.18 1.88 13.65
CA LYS A 26 -0.05 1.19 14.93
C LYS A 26 1.12 0.28 15.33
N LYS A 27 1.83 -0.30 14.36
CA LYS A 27 2.92 -1.27 14.53
C LYS A 27 4.01 -1.11 13.46
N HIS A 28 5.20 -1.66 13.67
CA HIS A 28 6.36 -1.48 12.77
C HIS A 28 6.38 -2.37 11.51
N LEU A 29 5.25 -2.97 11.14
CA LEU A 29 5.15 -3.85 9.96
C LEU A 29 4.09 -3.32 9.01
N GLY A 30 4.47 -3.27 7.73
CA GLY A 30 3.58 -2.95 6.62
C GLY A 30 3.22 -4.18 5.80
N PHE A 31 2.03 -4.17 5.22
CA PHE A 31 1.58 -5.18 4.27
C PHE A 31 1.89 -4.70 2.84
N GLY A 32 2.85 -5.35 2.19
CA GLY A 32 3.20 -5.05 0.80
C GLY A 32 2.32 -5.81 -0.20
N MET A 33 1.75 -5.10 -1.15
CA MET A 33 0.89 -5.64 -2.22
C MET A 33 1.67 -5.95 -3.52
N MET A 34 3.01 -5.94 -3.48
CA MET A 34 3.86 -6.19 -4.65
C MET A 34 3.81 -7.63 -5.16
N ARG A 35 3.55 -8.59 -4.27
CA ARG A 35 3.40 -10.01 -4.58
C ARG A 35 2.24 -10.54 -3.76
N LEU A 36 1.13 -10.80 -4.43
CA LEU A 36 -0.06 -11.37 -3.83
C LEU A 36 -0.19 -12.83 -4.24
N PRO A 37 -0.92 -13.64 -3.48
CA PRO A 37 -1.36 -14.94 -3.95
C PRO A 37 -2.08 -14.81 -5.29
N MET A 38 -1.73 -15.70 -6.23
CA MET A 38 -2.25 -15.70 -7.59
C MET A 38 -2.95 -17.02 -7.88
N ASN A 39 -4.05 -16.96 -8.61
CA ASN A 39 -4.71 -18.09 -9.23
C ASN A 39 -4.61 -17.92 -10.76
N GLY A 40 -3.60 -18.56 -11.36
CA GLY A 40 -3.18 -18.30 -12.72
C GLY A 40 -2.70 -16.85 -12.88
N ASP A 41 -3.28 -16.13 -13.83
CA ASP A 41 -2.90 -14.74 -14.12
C ASP A 41 -3.63 -13.70 -13.25
N ASN A 42 -4.56 -14.15 -12.39
CA ASN A 42 -5.38 -13.26 -11.56
C ASN A 42 -5.00 -13.37 -10.09
N VAL A 43 -5.25 -12.31 -9.33
CA VAL A 43 -5.07 -12.32 -7.88
C VAL A 43 -6.10 -13.27 -7.24
N ASP A 44 -5.65 -14.18 -6.36
CA ASP A 44 -6.56 -14.95 -5.51
C ASP A 44 -7.17 -14.01 -4.46
N THR A 45 -8.27 -13.40 -4.87
CA THR A 45 -8.97 -12.35 -4.12
C THR A 45 -9.47 -12.86 -2.76
N GLU A 46 -9.93 -14.10 -2.68
CA GLU A 46 -10.45 -14.65 -1.43
C GLU A 46 -9.34 -14.91 -0.42
N GLN A 47 -8.18 -15.35 -0.89
CA GLN A 47 -7.01 -15.47 -0.02
C GLN A 47 -6.51 -14.11 0.45
N VAL A 48 -6.42 -13.11 -0.43
CA VAL A 48 -5.97 -11.76 -0.07
C VAL A 48 -6.92 -11.12 0.94
N LYS A 49 -8.24 -11.25 0.79
CA LYS A 49 -9.22 -10.78 1.79
C LYS A 49 -8.92 -11.32 3.18
N ARG A 50 -8.72 -12.63 3.32
CA ARG A 50 -8.39 -13.26 4.61
C ARG A 50 -7.09 -12.72 5.20
N MET A 51 -6.07 -12.50 4.36
CA MET A 51 -4.78 -11.95 4.79
C MET A 51 -4.92 -10.50 5.28
N VAL A 52 -5.68 -9.68 4.57
CA VAL A 52 -5.95 -8.28 4.94
C VAL A 52 -6.71 -8.19 6.26
N ASP A 53 -7.78 -8.97 6.40
CA ASP A 53 -8.61 -9.00 7.61
C ASP A 53 -7.76 -9.44 8.81
N LEU A 54 -7.01 -10.53 8.67
CA LEU A 54 -6.12 -11.02 9.72
C LEU A 54 -5.05 -9.98 10.11
N PHE A 55 -4.50 -9.25 9.14
CA PHE A 55 -3.51 -8.22 9.39
C PHE A 55 -4.09 -7.06 10.22
N LEU A 56 -5.30 -6.61 9.89
CA LEU A 56 -6.02 -5.58 10.61
C LEU A 56 -6.46 -6.03 12.02
N GLU A 57 -7.00 -7.25 12.13
CA GLU A 57 -7.40 -7.88 13.41
C GLU A 57 -6.23 -8.00 14.38
N ASN A 58 -5.04 -8.30 13.85
CA ASN A 58 -3.80 -8.33 14.65
C ASN A 58 -3.26 -6.93 14.96
N GLY A 59 -3.99 -5.86 14.66
CA GLY A 59 -3.66 -4.48 15.03
C GLY A 59 -2.60 -3.82 14.16
N PHE A 60 -2.27 -4.37 13.00
CA PHE A 60 -1.46 -3.69 12.00
C PHE A 60 -2.37 -2.87 11.07
N ASN A 61 -1.85 -1.81 10.45
CA ASN A 61 -2.71 -0.90 9.68
C ASN A 61 -2.01 -0.19 8.50
N TYR A 62 -0.80 -0.59 8.12
CA TYR A 62 -0.08 0.08 7.04
C TYR A 62 0.02 -0.83 5.81
N PHE A 63 -0.45 -0.34 4.67
CA PHE A 63 -0.47 -1.05 3.39
C PHE A 63 0.30 -0.29 2.32
N ASP A 64 0.96 -1.03 1.44
CA ASP A 64 1.79 -0.46 0.38
C ASP A 64 1.46 -1.08 -0.99
N THR A 65 1.17 -0.25 -1.99
CA THR A 65 0.89 -0.66 -3.38
C THR A 65 1.67 0.21 -4.39
N ALA A 66 1.61 -0.16 -5.66
CA ALA A 66 2.09 0.64 -6.78
C ALA A 66 1.32 0.28 -8.04
N HIS A 67 1.17 1.25 -8.94
CA HIS A 67 0.49 1.04 -10.22
C HIS A 67 1.06 -0.11 -11.06
N GLY A 68 2.39 -0.32 -11.05
CA GLY A 68 3.01 -1.38 -11.84
C GLY A 68 2.98 -2.78 -11.21
N TYR A 69 2.54 -2.92 -9.96
CA TYR A 69 2.56 -4.20 -9.28
C TYR A 69 1.56 -5.17 -9.89
N ILE A 70 2.03 -6.39 -10.16
CA ILE A 70 1.23 -7.51 -10.69
C ILE A 70 0.50 -7.08 -11.98
N ASN A 71 1.24 -6.47 -12.92
CA ASN A 71 0.70 -5.97 -14.19
C ASN A 71 -0.52 -5.03 -14.01
N GLY A 72 -0.54 -4.21 -12.96
CA GLY A 72 -1.66 -3.30 -12.66
C GLY A 72 -2.77 -3.89 -11.79
N LEU A 73 -2.69 -5.16 -11.41
CA LEU A 73 -3.73 -5.81 -10.62
C LEU A 73 -3.69 -5.43 -9.13
N SER A 74 -2.56 -4.92 -8.61
CA SER A 74 -2.41 -4.61 -7.19
C SER A 74 -3.37 -3.53 -6.70
N GLU A 75 -3.55 -2.43 -7.44
CA GLU A 75 -4.48 -1.35 -7.05
C GLU A 75 -5.93 -1.84 -7.06
N LEU A 76 -6.29 -2.72 -8.01
CA LEU A 76 -7.60 -3.36 -8.03
C LEU A 76 -7.79 -4.28 -6.82
N ALA A 77 -6.76 -5.06 -6.45
CA ALA A 77 -6.79 -5.88 -5.25
C ALA A 77 -6.96 -5.03 -3.97
N VAL A 78 -6.30 -3.88 -3.87
CA VAL A 78 -6.50 -2.93 -2.75
C VAL A 78 -7.95 -2.45 -2.69
N LYS A 79 -8.55 -2.07 -3.82
CA LYS A 79 -9.95 -1.66 -3.85
C LYS A 79 -10.88 -2.76 -3.35
N GLU A 80 -10.73 -3.98 -3.88
CA GLU A 80 -11.64 -5.10 -3.60
C GLU A 80 -11.42 -5.74 -2.22
N CYS A 81 -10.17 -5.85 -1.77
CA CYS A 81 -9.81 -6.57 -0.54
C CYS A 81 -9.64 -5.67 0.68
N LEU A 82 -9.44 -4.36 0.50
CA LEU A 82 -9.25 -3.42 1.61
C LEU A 82 -10.32 -2.31 1.59
N ALA A 83 -10.33 -1.45 0.57
CA ALA A 83 -11.11 -0.20 0.61
C ALA A 83 -12.64 -0.39 0.60
N LYS A 84 -13.14 -1.45 -0.05
CA LYS A 84 -14.58 -1.78 -0.02
C LYS A 84 -15.04 -2.41 1.30
N ARG A 85 -14.12 -2.91 2.12
CA ARG A 85 -14.41 -3.76 3.28
C ARG A 85 -14.14 -3.06 4.61
N HIS A 86 -13.22 -2.12 4.62
CA HIS A 86 -12.73 -1.42 5.81
C HIS A 86 -12.86 0.08 5.62
N LYS A 87 -13.10 0.82 6.71
CA LYS A 87 -13.25 2.28 6.63
C LYS A 87 -11.91 2.93 6.34
N ARG A 88 -11.92 4.06 5.62
CA ARG A 88 -10.68 4.69 5.15
C ARG A 88 -9.75 5.08 6.30
N GLU A 89 -10.32 5.48 7.43
CA GLU A 89 -9.62 5.87 8.66
C GLU A 89 -8.99 4.71 9.43
N GLU A 90 -9.32 3.46 9.10
CA GLU A 90 -8.80 2.28 9.82
C GLU A 90 -7.37 1.93 9.40
N TYR A 91 -6.92 2.41 8.24
CA TYR A 91 -5.63 2.04 7.64
C TYR A 91 -4.90 3.21 6.98
N LEU A 92 -3.59 3.06 6.89
CA LEU A 92 -2.70 3.86 6.07
C LEU A 92 -2.43 3.11 4.77
N LEU A 93 -2.46 3.82 3.66
CA LEU A 93 -2.19 3.28 2.33
C LEU A 93 -1.18 4.18 1.64
N THR A 94 -0.08 3.59 1.19
CA THR A 94 0.90 4.25 0.33
C THR A 94 0.86 3.70 -1.07
N ASP A 95 0.93 4.61 -2.03
CA ASP A 95 0.95 4.30 -3.46
C ASP A 95 2.05 5.10 -4.16
N LYS A 96 2.45 4.66 -5.36
CA LYS A 96 3.65 5.14 -6.05
C LYS A 96 3.32 5.56 -7.48
N LEU A 97 3.54 6.84 -7.75
CA LEU A 97 3.54 7.38 -9.11
C LEU A 97 4.75 6.85 -9.89
N THR A 98 4.50 5.94 -10.82
CA THR A 98 5.55 5.28 -11.61
C THR A 98 5.71 5.97 -12.96
N GLY A 99 6.88 6.55 -13.20
CA GLY A 99 7.14 7.44 -14.34
C GLY A 99 6.80 6.85 -15.72
N GLN A 100 6.95 5.54 -15.90
CA GLN A 100 6.72 4.85 -17.18
C GLN A 100 5.25 4.91 -17.66
N TYR A 101 4.31 5.24 -16.78
CA TYR A 101 2.89 5.34 -17.11
C TYR A 101 2.46 6.74 -17.54
N PHE A 102 3.38 7.69 -17.60
CA PHE A 102 3.14 9.06 -18.05
C PHE A 102 3.88 9.30 -19.35
N LYS A 103 3.20 9.94 -20.32
CA LYS A 103 3.80 10.33 -21.60
C LYS A 103 4.25 11.77 -21.57
N THR A 104 3.55 12.62 -20.81
CA THR A 104 3.81 14.04 -20.67
C THR A 104 3.70 14.48 -19.22
N GLU A 105 4.29 15.63 -18.86
CA GLU A 105 4.13 16.21 -17.53
C GLU A 105 2.67 16.59 -17.22
N ALA A 106 1.87 16.88 -18.25
CA ALA A 106 0.46 17.19 -18.10
C ALA A 106 -0.34 16.00 -17.53
N ASP A 107 0.07 14.77 -17.83
CA ASP A 107 -0.57 13.54 -17.36
C ASP A 107 -0.46 13.36 -15.83
N ILE A 108 0.49 14.05 -15.19
CA ILE A 108 0.76 13.98 -13.75
C ILE A 108 -0.14 14.93 -12.95
N ARG A 109 -0.52 16.08 -13.54
CA ARG A 109 -1.24 17.17 -12.84
C ARG A 109 -2.56 16.75 -12.17
N PRO A 110 -3.40 15.87 -12.75
CA PRO A 110 -4.66 15.45 -12.13
C PRO A 110 -4.52 14.80 -10.75
N PHE A 111 -3.35 14.24 -10.41
CA PHE A 111 -3.13 13.57 -9.13
C PHE A 111 -2.83 14.55 -7.97
N PHE A 112 -2.44 15.79 -8.28
CA PHE A 112 -2.07 16.80 -7.28
C PHE A 112 -3.11 17.91 -7.15
N CYS A 113 -3.84 18.21 -8.23
CA CYS A 113 -4.95 19.14 -8.18
C CYS A 113 -6.18 18.40 -7.65
N LYS A 114 -6.64 18.77 -6.44
CA LYS A 114 -7.95 18.30 -5.94
C LYS A 114 -9.03 18.64 -6.98
N PRO A 115 -10.01 17.76 -7.23
CA PRO A 115 -11.19 18.18 -7.97
C PRO A 115 -11.82 19.38 -7.25
N ALA A 116 -12.22 20.38 -8.03
CA ALA A 116 -12.97 21.53 -7.54
C ALA A 116 -14.33 21.11 -6.99
#